data_AF-A0A286TW72-F1
#
_entry.id   AF-A0A286TW72-F1
#
_cell.length_a   1.000
_cell.length_b   1.000
_cell.length_c   1.000
_cell.angle_alpha   90.00
_cell.angle_beta   90.00
_cell.angle_gamma   90.00
#
_symmetry.space_group_name_H-M   'P 1'
#
loop_
_entity.id
_entity.type
_entity.pdbx_description
1 polymer ?
#
loop_
_entity_poly.entity_id
_entity_poly.type
_entity_poly.pdbx_seq_one_letter_code
_entity_poly.pdbx_strand_id
1 'polypeptide(L)'
;MPDVIETLFNDLRSSRKKMNRLLGVGLTFALIAHFYVVESYFEYKKREFVLTASLKEKSVQFEQLSSQSDMLKKLNQKISEALKHAQVQIKEYPVHLRGVLPKIQNTLSSQTTDNTFQQSAPAKVDGLSIPSEVTEFAPAVSWYVNTWFNNLIDKLKDEIVIPIKQAKIILNNDDGFHLNDIAQQAITDIKTFLNGLDPGFWEKYSGPVSKESATIGLMEVVDKSFGLVKKEVSKFVNEVENKLNIVKIELEENDKKLVKSQTLKKKLDKRINSLESPFGRIPVDLPELMKLFPILLVGLIITIAVTFYKGMKLQSIFNVQLKKNNTTDNDDNIIKSLADCWYLPTYTTIFYPFILGICVAIIIGIYIRSSLLVITEPAFIIPFSSDEVNILGRNIFLISYICGAITIFGSLYFIVKNCKTK
;
A
#
# COMPACT_ATOMS: atom_id res chain seq x y z
N MET A 1 -55.69 10.05 -54.88
CA MET A 1 -55.70 10.40 -53.44
C MET A 1 -55.48 9.24 -52.48
N PRO A 2 -55.89 7.97 -52.73
CA PRO A 2 -55.60 6.88 -51.78
C PRO A 2 -54.09 6.65 -51.55
N ASP A 3 -53.26 6.77 -52.60
CA ASP A 3 -51.80 6.56 -52.52
C ASP A 3 -51.09 7.51 -51.54
N VAL A 4 -51.59 8.74 -51.34
CA VAL A 4 -51.00 9.74 -50.42
C VAL A 4 -51.32 9.39 -48.96
N ILE A 5 -52.54 8.94 -48.69
CA ILE A 5 -52.93 8.49 -47.35
C ILE A 5 -52.16 7.23 -46.98
N GLU A 6 -52.03 6.28 -47.90
CA GLU A 6 -51.28 5.04 -47.69
C GLU A 6 -49.79 5.30 -47.47
N THR A 7 -49.18 6.22 -48.23
CA THR A 7 -47.77 6.61 -48.04
C THR A 7 -47.57 7.27 -46.67
N LEU A 8 -48.41 8.23 -46.28
CA LEU A 8 -48.34 8.88 -44.96
C LEU A 8 -48.56 7.89 -43.81
N PHE A 9 -49.44 6.92 -44.00
CA PHE A 9 -49.70 5.85 -43.05
C PHE A 9 -48.48 4.95 -42.86
N ASN A 10 -47.85 4.53 -43.96
CA ASN A 10 -46.63 3.71 -43.93
C ASN A 10 -45.45 4.46 -43.27
N ASP A 11 -45.29 5.76 -43.55
CA ASP A 11 -44.28 6.60 -42.89
C ASP A 11 -44.51 6.74 -41.39
N LEU A 12 -45.77 6.93 -40.98
CA LEU A 12 -46.16 7.02 -39.57
C LEU A 12 -45.92 5.69 -38.84
N ARG A 13 -46.26 4.56 -39.46
CA ARG A 13 -45.98 3.21 -38.96
C ARG A 13 -44.48 2.99 -38.79
N SER A 14 -43.68 3.33 -39.81
CA SER A 14 -42.22 3.22 -39.79
C SER A 14 -41.60 4.07 -38.70
N SER A 15 -42.02 5.34 -38.57
CA SER A 15 -41.54 6.27 -37.54
C SER A 15 -41.82 5.75 -36.12
N ARG A 16 -43.01 5.19 -35.88
CA ARG A 16 -43.40 4.62 -34.58
C ARG A 16 -42.64 3.34 -34.25
N LYS A 17 -42.49 2.42 -35.22
CA LYS A 17 -41.68 1.20 -35.05
C LYS A 17 -40.23 1.54 -34.72
N LYS A 18 -39.67 2.55 -35.38
CA LYS A 18 -38.33 3.07 -35.11
C LYS A 18 -38.22 3.66 -33.70
N MET A 19 -39.20 4.46 -33.27
CA MET A 19 -39.24 5.03 -31.92
C MET A 19 -39.29 3.96 -30.83
N ASN A 20 -40.19 2.98 -30.96
CA ASN A 20 -40.32 1.89 -29.98
C ASN A 20 -39.06 1.04 -29.91
N ARG A 21 -38.43 0.75 -31.07
CA ARG A 21 -37.15 0.06 -31.12
C ARG A 21 -36.05 0.86 -30.44
N LEU A 22 -35.95 2.17 -30.72
CA LEU A 22 -34.94 3.04 -30.09
C LEU A 22 -35.13 3.12 -28.58
N LEU A 23 -36.37 3.21 -28.10
CA LEU A 23 -36.67 3.29 -26.68
C LEU A 23 -36.41 1.96 -25.98
N GLY A 24 -36.87 0.84 -26.52
CA GLY A 24 -36.64 -0.48 -25.95
C GLY A 24 -35.16 -0.87 -25.97
N VAL A 25 -34.53 -0.88 -27.15
CA VAL A 25 -33.11 -1.21 -27.30
C VAL A 25 -32.22 -0.21 -26.57
N GLY A 26 -32.56 1.08 -26.62
CA GLY A 26 -31.81 2.12 -25.93
C GLY A 26 -31.89 2.03 -24.41
N LEU A 27 -33.07 1.73 -23.86
CA LEU A 27 -33.24 1.51 -22.42
C LEU A 27 -32.49 0.26 -21.96
N THR A 28 -32.63 -0.86 -22.69
CA THR A 28 -31.89 -2.09 -22.39
C THR A 28 -30.38 -1.86 -22.46
N PHE A 29 -29.89 -1.16 -23.48
CA PHE A 29 -28.49 -0.77 -23.58
C PHE A 29 -28.05 0.08 -22.40
N ALA A 30 -28.80 1.14 -22.05
CA ALA A 30 -28.48 2.03 -20.94
C ALA A 30 -28.39 1.26 -19.62
N LEU A 31 -29.34 0.37 -19.34
CA LEU A 31 -29.35 -0.46 -18.13
C LEU A 31 -28.17 -1.44 -18.10
N ILE A 32 -27.97 -2.21 -19.18
CA ILE A 32 -26.91 -3.22 -19.22
C ILE A 32 -25.53 -2.56 -19.14
N ALA A 33 -25.29 -1.55 -19.98
CA ALA A 33 -24.01 -0.85 -19.99
C ALA A 33 -23.73 -0.16 -18.66
N HIS A 34 -24.73 0.46 -18.03
CA HIS A 34 -24.52 1.12 -16.75
C HIS A 34 -24.18 0.14 -15.62
N PHE A 35 -25.05 -0.85 -15.35
CA PHE A 35 -24.87 -1.71 -14.19
C PHE A 35 -23.78 -2.77 -14.39
N TYR A 36 -23.64 -3.34 -15.59
CA TYR A 36 -22.70 -4.43 -15.83
C TYR A 36 -21.32 -4.00 -16.32
N VAL A 37 -21.17 -2.75 -16.77
CA VAL A 37 -19.90 -2.21 -17.26
C VAL A 37 -19.48 -0.98 -16.48
N VAL A 38 -20.31 0.08 -16.43
CA VAL A 38 -19.92 1.35 -15.81
C VAL A 38 -19.70 1.20 -14.32
N GLU A 39 -20.71 0.80 -13.54
CA GLU A 39 -20.56 0.66 -12.09
C GLU A 39 -19.49 -0.38 -11.74
N SER A 40 -19.50 -1.53 -12.43
CA SER A 40 -18.50 -2.58 -12.25
C SER A 40 -17.06 -2.10 -12.52
N TYR A 41 -16.86 -1.17 -13.45
CA TYR A 41 -15.54 -0.58 -13.73
C TYR A 41 -15.07 0.31 -12.59
N PHE A 42 -15.91 1.22 -12.11
CA PHE A 42 -15.57 2.12 -11.00
C PHE A 42 -15.31 1.33 -9.71
N GLU A 43 -16.10 0.29 -9.43
CA GLU A 43 -15.83 -0.62 -8.31
C GLU A 43 -14.48 -1.34 -8.42
N TYR A 44 -14.18 -1.89 -9.60
CA TYR A 44 -12.88 -2.52 -9.88
C TYR A 44 -11.73 -1.53 -9.69
N LYS A 45 -11.84 -0.32 -10.26
CA LYS A 45 -10.80 0.70 -10.19
C LYS A 45 -10.57 1.21 -8.77
N LYS A 46 -11.64 1.40 -8.00
CA LYS A 46 -11.54 1.72 -6.58
C LYS A 46 -10.78 0.64 -5.80
N ARG A 47 -11.08 -0.65 -6.04
CA ARG A 47 -10.35 -1.76 -5.40
C ARG A 47 -8.90 -1.81 -5.85
N GLU A 48 -8.61 -1.66 -7.14
CA GLU A 48 -7.26 -1.63 -7.69
C GLU A 48 -6.43 -0.50 -7.07
N PHE A 49 -7.00 0.71 -6.96
CA PHE A 49 -6.33 1.86 -6.36
C PHE A 49 -5.98 1.60 -4.89
N VAL A 50 -6.94 1.15 -4.08
CA VAL A 50 -6.72 0.85 -2.66
C VAL A 50 -5.68 -0.26 -2.47
N LEU A 51 -5.76 -1.34 -3.27
CA LEU A 51 -4.80 -2.44 -3.20
C LEU A 51 -3.39 -1.99 -3.62
N THR A 52 -3.27 -1.17 -4.66
CA THR A 52 -1.96 -0.67 -5.14
C THR A 52 -1.32 0.26 -4.10
N ALA A 53 -2.11 1.16 -3.50
CA ALA A 53 -1.64 2.02 -2.42
C ALA A 53 -1.20 1.19 -1.20
N SER A 54 -2.01 0.20 -0.80
CA SER A 54 -1.68 -0.69 0.32
C SER A 54 -0.44 -1.55 0.04
N LEU A 55 -0.26 -2.06 -1.18
CA LEU A 55 0.95 -2.79 -1.58
C LEU A 55 2.19 -1.90 -1.49
N LYS A 56 2.11 -0.66 -1.99
CA LYS A 56 3.21 0.30 -1.93
C LYS A 56 3.59 0.59 -0.48
N GLU A 57 2.61 0.92 0.37
CA GLU A 57 2.85 1.17 1.79
C GLU A 57 3.48 -0.03 2.50
N LYS A 58 2.91 -1.23 2.32
CA LYS A 58 3.42 -2.46 2.96
C LYS A 58 4.79 -2.87 2.41
N SER A 59 5.11 -2.58 1.15
CA SER A 59 6.43 -2.86 0.57
C SER A 59 7.52 -2.01 1.25
N VAL A 60 7.25 -0.73 1.50
CA VAL A 60 8.16 0.15 2.24
C VAL A 60 8.33 -0.34 3.68
N GLN A 61 7.23 -0.72 4.34
CA GLN A 61 7.30 -1.30 5.69
C GLN A 61 8.10 -2.61 5.73
N PHE A 62 7.95 -3.47 4.73
CA PHE A 62 8.71 -4.72 4.61
C PHE A 62 10.21 -4.46 4.43
N GLU A 63 10.60 -3.53 3.56
CA GLU A 63 12.01 -3.16 3.36
C GLU A 63 12.64 -2.61 4.65
N GLN A 64 11.91 -1.74 5.36
CA GLN A 64 12.35 -1.20 6.65
C GLN A 64 12.56 -2.33 7.68
N LEU A 65 11.56 -3.18 7.88
CA LEU A 65 11.65 -4.31 8.83
C LEU A 65 12.74 -5.31 8.44
N SER A 66 12.94 -5.57 7.14
CA SER A 66 13.99 -6.47 6.65
C SER A 66 15.38 -5.91 6.99
N SER A 67 15.58 -4.61 6.73
CA SER A 67 16.83 -3.93 7.07
C SER A 67 17.10 -3.96 8.59
N GLN A 68 16.06 -3.73 9.40
CA GLN A 68 16.15 -3.82 10.86
C GLN A 68 16.51 -5.24 11.33
N SER A 69 15.86 -6.27 10.77
CA SER A 69 16.14 -7.67 11.09
C SER A 69 17.61 -8.04 10.81
N ASP A 70 18.13 -7.66 9.64
CA ASP A 70 19.51 -7.95 9.24
C ASP A 70 20.53 -7.27 10.15
N MET A 71 20.28 -6.01 10.54
CA MET A 71 21.16 -5.30 11.48
C MET A 71 21.15 -5.96 12.87
N LEU A 72 19.98 -6.32 13.40
CA LEU A 72 19.87 -6.99 14.70
C LEU A 72 20.52 -8.37 14.69
N LYS A 73 20.42 -9.13 13.60
CA LYS A 73 21.14 -10.40 13.44
C LYS A 73 22.65 -10.22 13.48
N LYS A 74 23.17 -9.23 12.75
CA LYS A 74 24.61 -8.88 12.79
C LYS A 74 25.05 -8.46 14.18
N LEU A 75 24.24 -7.67 14.89
CA LEU A 75 24.51 -7.29 16.27
C LEU A 75 24.55 -8.51 17.19
N ASN A 76 23.56 -9.41 17.10
CA ASN A 76 23.51 -10.63 17.91
C ASN A 76 24.71 -11.55 17.67
N GLN A 77 25.13 -11.67 16.40
CA GLN A 77 26.32 -12.42 16.02
C GLN A 77 27.57 -11.79 16.62
N LYS A 78 27.77 -10.47 16.45
CA LYS A 78 28.92 -9.74 16.99
C LYS A 78 29.02 -9.88 18.52
N ILE A 79 27.89 -9.77 19.22
CA ILE A 79 27.85 -9.96 20.67
C ILE A 79 28.26 -11.39 21.03
N SER A 80 27.74 -12.40 20.32
CA SER A 80 28.09 -13.79 20.57
C SER A 80 29.58 -14.09 20.33
N GLU A 81 30.18 -13.50 19.30
CA GLU A 81 31.60 -13.62 18.99
C GLU A 81 32.48 -12.93 20.05
N ALA A 82 32.13 -11.70 20.44
CA ALA A 82 32.82 -10.93 21.48
C ALA A 82 32.82 -11.66 22.83
N LEU A 83 31.68 -12.23 23.22
CA LEU A 83 31.57 -13.00 24.46
C LEU A 83 32.40 -14.28 24.41
N LYS A 84 32.36 -15.01 23.30
CA LYS A 84 33.18 -16.21 23.13
C LYS A 84 34.67 -15.87 23.22
N HIS A 85 35.10 -14.77 22.60
CA HIS A 85 36.47 -14.31 22.67
C HIS A 85 36.86 -13.92 24.09
N ALA A 86 36.03 -13.14 24.80
CA ALA A 86 36.26 -12.77 26.20
C ALA A 86 36.37 -13.99 27.12
N GLN A 87 35.49 -14.98 26.97
CA GLN A 87 35.55 -16.24 27.72
C GLN A 87 36.88 -16.97 27.51
N VAL A 88 37.37 -17.05 26.26
CA VAL A 88 38.68 -17.66 25.96
C VAL A 88 39.81 -16.88 26.64
N GLN A 89 39.79 -15.55 26.54
CA GLN A 89 40.80 -14.70 27.19
C GLN A 89 40.83 -14.88 28.71
N ILE A 90 39.65 -14.92 29.34
CA ILE A 90 39.52 -15.16 30.78
C ILE A 90 40.06 -16.55 31.11
N LYS A 91 39.61 -17.60 30.43
CA LYS A 91 40.03 -18.98 30.69
C LYS A 91 41.53 -19.18 30.60
N GLU A 92 42.20 -18.53 29.65
CA GLU A 92 43.65 -18.64 29.45
C GLU A 92 44.45 -17.75 30.42
N TYR A 93 43.79 -16.83 31.12
CA TYR A 93 44.44 -15.83 31.96
C TYR A 93 45.36 -16.40 33.05
N PRO A 94 45.01 -17.47 33.81
CA PRO A 94 45.92 -18.04 34.81
C PRO A 94 47.24 -18.55 34.22
N VAL A 95 47.19 -19.10 33.00
CA VAL A 95 48.37 -19.60 32.28
C VAL A 95 49.19 -18.43 31.76
N HIS A 96 48.52 -17.43 31.16
CA HIS A 96 49.15 -16.18 30.72
C HIS A 96 49.87 -15.48 31.87
N LEU A 97 49.19 -15.28 33.00
CA LEU A 97 49.76 -14.65 34.19
C LEU A 97 51.00 -15.40 34.67
N ARG A 98 50.95 -16.74 34.77
CA ARG A 98 52.11 -17.57 35.17
C ARG A 98 53.32 -17.36 34.24
N GLY A 99 53.09 -17.19 32.94
CA GLY A 99 54.15 -16.90 31.96
C GLY A 99 54.71 -15.47 32.04
N VAL A 100 53.93 -14.52 32.55
CA VAL A 100 54.31 -13.11 32.66
C VAL A 100 55.03 -12.80 33.97
N LEU A 101 54.73 -13.50 35.07
CA LEU A 101 55.38 -13.27 36.37
C LEU A 101 56.92 -13.23 36.29
N PRO A 102 57.62 -14.17 35.63
CA PRO A 102 59.09 -14.10 35.52
C PRO A 102 59.56 -12.87 34.74
N LYS A 103 58.79 -12.43 33.72
CA LYS A 103 59.11 -11.22 32.94
C LYS A 103 59.03 -9.97 33.80
N ILE A 104 58.00 -9.84 34.65
CA ILE A 104 57.87 -8.73 35.61
C ILE A 104 59.08 -8.71 36.55
N GLN A 105 59.41 -9.85 37.15
CA GLN A 105 60.55 -9.96 38.07
C GLN A 105 61.86 -9.54 37.40
N ASN A 106 62.16 -10.07 36.21
CA ASN A 106 63.39 -9.74 35.49
C ASN A 106 63.46 -8.26 35.09
N THR A 107 62.33 -7.67 34.71
CA THR A 107 62.26 -6.27 34.29
C THR A 107 62.54 -5.33 35.48
N LEU A 108 61.97 -5.62 36.65
CA LEU A 108 62.22 -4.83 37.87
C LEU A 108 63.66 -4.98 38.38
N SER A 109 64.24 -6.19 38.35
CA SER A 109 65.63 -6.42 38.75
C SER A 109 66.65 -5.73 37.84
N SER A 110 66.33 -5.59 36.55
CA SER A 110 67.16 -4.86 35.59
C SER A 110 67.12 -3.34 35.83
N GLN A 111 65.97 -2.80 36.25
CA GLN A 111 65.86 -1.39 36.63
C GLN A 111 66.64 -1.04 37.90
N THR A 112 66.83 -1.98 38.82
CA THR A 112 67.58 -1.73 40.06
C THR A 112 69.09 -1.75 39.86
N THR A 113 69.58 -2.36 38.78
CA THR A 113 71.01 -2.50 38.48
C THR A 113 71.58 -1.36 37.63
N ASP A 114 70.78 -0.73 36.76
CA ASP A 114 71.20 0.37 35.86
C ASP A 114 71.12 1.78 36.50
N ASN A 115 71.57 1.91 37.76
CA ASN A 115 71.48 3.17 38.52
C ASN A 115 72.66 4.14 38.29
N THR A 116 73.18 4.25 37.06
CA THR A 116 74.14 5.33 36.73
C THR A 116 73.89 5.92 35.34
N PHE A 117 73.19 7.06 35.32
CA PHE A 117 73.18 8.06 34.26
C PHE A 117 72.77 7.60 32.84
N GLN A 118 71.51 7.23 32.63
CA GLN A 118 70.83 7.42 31.34
C GLN A 118 69.31 7.36 31.54
N GLN A 119 68.56 8.25 30.87
CA GLN A 119 67.09 8.15 30.78
C GLN A 119 66.76 6.86 30.00
N SER A 120 66.70 5.74 30.70
CA SER A 120 66.28 4.46 30.15
C SER A 120 64.81 4.53 29.78
N ALA A 121 64.48 4.02 28.58
CA ALA A 121 63.10 3.89 28.12
C ALA A 121 62.25 3.17 29.19
N PRO A 122 60.95 3.50 29.33
CA PRO A 122 60.11 2.89 30.35
C PRO A 122 60.12 1.36 30.21
N ALA A 123 60.30 0.67 31.34
CA ALA A 123 60.27 -0.78 31.42
C ALA A 123 58.96 -1.32 30.84
N LYS A 124 59.05 -2.30 29.94
CA LYS A 124 57.87 -2.91 29.30
C LYS A 124 57.75 -4.38 29.60
N VAL A 125 56.54 -4.80 29.95
CA VAL A 125 56.15 -6.21 30.08
C VAL A 125 54.98 -6.46 29.14
N ASP A 126 55.17 -7.38 28.18
CA ASP A 126 54.19 -7.68 27.11
C ASP A 126 53.63 -6.41 26.42
N GLY A 127 54.51 -5.43 26.17
CA GLY A 127 54.17 -4.18 25.50
C GLY A 127 53.53 -3.11 26.38
N LEU A 128 53.16 -3.43 27.62
CA LEU A 128 52.64 -2.47 28.61
C LEU A 128 53.81 -1.84 29.38
N SER A 129 53.79 -0.51 29.54
CA SER A 129 54.84 0.22 30.25
C SER A 129 54.55 0.25 31.75
N ILE A 130 55.45 -0.31 32.56
CA ILE A 130 55.35 -0.29 34.02
C ILE A 130 55.53 1.17 34.49
N PRO A 131 54.62 1.70 35.33
CA PRO A 131 54.79 3.03 35.91
C PRO A 131 56.08 3.11 36.72
N SER A 132 56.81 4.22 36.61
CA SER A 132 58.09 4.43 37.32
C SER A 132 57.97 4.39 38.84
N GLU A 133 56.76 4.57 39.38
CA GLU A 133 56.43 4.52 40.80
C GLU A 133 56.37 3.07 41.35
N VAL A 134 56.31 2.08 40.46
CA VAL A 134 56.14 0.67 40.80
C VAL A 134 57.50 -0.02 40.74
N THR A 135 58.18 -0.10 41.89
CA THR A 135 59.54 -0.66 42.01
C THR A 135 59.57 -2.08 42.60
N GLU A 136 58.47 -2.53 43.19
CA GLU A 136 58.36 -3.82 43.87
C GLU A 136 57.53 -4.83 43.06
N PHE A 137 57.84 -6.12 43.21
CA PHE A 137 57.20 -7.19 42.45
C PHE A 137 55.69 -7.29 42.68
N ALA A 138 55.24 -7.28 43.94
CA ALA A 138 53.82 -7.40 44.27
C ALA A 138 52.97 -6.25 43.70
N PRO A 139 53.35 -4.97 43.90
CA PRO A 139 52.71 -3.83 43.22
C PRO A 139 52.72 -3.92 41.68
N ALA A 140 53.79 -4.44 41.07
CA ALA A 140 53.86 -4.61 39.61
C ALA A 140 52.92 -5.69 39.09
N VAL A 141 52.77 -6.80 39.82
CA VAL A 141 51.78 -7.84 39.49
C VAL A 141 50.38 -7.27 39.61
N SER A 142 50.07 -6.54 40.70
CA SER A 142 48.77 -5.89 40.90
C SER A 142 48.45 -4.91 39.76
N TRP A 143 49.39 -4.05 39.39
CA TRP A 143 49.25 -3.13 38.25
C TRP A 143 48.97 -3.88 36.93
N TYR A 144 49.74 -4.93 36.63
CA TYR A 144 49.59 -5.68 35.39
C TYR A 144 48.22 -6.35 35.31
N VAL A 145 47.77 -6.97 36.40
CA VAL A 145 46.46 -7.61 36.48
C VAL A 145 45.33 -6.60 36.29
N ASN A 146 45.37 -5.48 36.99
CA ASN A 146 44.38 -4.41 36.85
C ASN A 146 44.33 -3.88 35.42
N THR A 147 45.49 -3.69 34.79
CA THR A 147 45.60 -3.24 33.40
C THR A 147 44.99 -4.27 32.43
N TRP A 148 45.26 -5.56 32.64
CA TRP A 148 44.71 -6.62 31.81
C TRP A 148 43.17 -6.68 31.89
N PHE A 149 42.60 -6.62 33.10
CA PHE A 149 41.15 -6.62 33.27
C PHE A 149 40.49 -5.35 32.74
N ASN A 150 41.11 -4.19 32.90
CA ASN A 150 40.60 -2.95 32.30
C ASN A 150 40.58 -3.06 30.77
N ASN A 151 41.62 -3.63 30.15
CA ASN A 151 41.64 -3.87 28.71
C ASN A 151 40.54 -4.85 28.26
N LEU A 152 40.24 -5.88 29.04
CA LEU A 152 39.12 -6.79 28.77
C LEU A 152 37.77 -6.07 28.84
N ILE A 153 37.56 -5.26 29.88
CA ILE A 153 36.35 -4.46 30.06
C ILE A 153 36.17 -3.47 28.90
N ASP A 154 37.23 -2.79 28.50
CA ASP A 154 37.18 -1.83 27.40
C ASP A 154 36.88 -2.51 26.07
N LYS A 155 37.46 -3.70 25.80
CA LYS A 155 37.05 -4.52 24.65
C LYS A 155 35.57 -4.90 24.69
N LEU A 156 35.05 -5.34 25.84
CA LEU A 156 33.63 -5.67 25.98
C LEU A 156 32.73 -4.44 25.75
N LYS A 157 33.14 -3.24 26.20
CA LYS A 157 32.43 -1.99 25.88
C LYS A 157 32.45 -1.71 24.39
N ASP A 158 33.61 -1.79 23.75
CA ASP A 158 33.80 -1.43 22.34
C ASP A 158 33.10 -2.41 21.39
N GLU A 159 33.10 -3.70 21.75
CA GLU A 159 32.55 -4.76 20.91
C GLU A 159 31.05 -5.01 21.14
N ILE A 160 30.52 -4.71 22.34
CA ILE A 160 29.11 -4.99 22.70
C ILE A 160 28.34 -3.70 23.01
N VAL A 161 28.79 -2.91 23.98
CA VAL A 161 28.02 -1.78 24.52
C VAL A 161 27.90 -0.64 23.51
N ILE A 162 28.99 -0.27 22.83
CA ILE A 162 28.99 0.79 21.81
C ILE A 162 28.09 0.42 20.62
N PRO A 163 28.18 -0.78 20.02
CA PRO A 163 27.27 -1.21 18.96
C PRO A 163 25.80 -1.21 19.38
N ILE A 164 25.48 -1.62 20.61
CA ILE A 164 24.11 -1.54 21.15
C ILE A 164 23.64 -0.09 21.21
N LYS A 165 24.48 0.82 21.71
CA LYS A 165 24.17 2.25 21.78
C LYS A 165 23.97 2.86 20.38
N GLN A 166 24.73 2.42 19.38
CA GLN A 166 24.55 2.85 17.99
C GLN A 166 23.26 2.29 17.37
N ALA A 167 22.87 1.06 17.73
CA ALA A 167 21.62 0.44 17.30
C ALA A 167 20.36 1.07 17.92
N LYS A 168 20.51 1.96 18.91
CA LYS A 168 19.43 2.69 19.59
C LYS A 168 18.57 3.56 18.67
N ILE A 169 19.08 3.96 17.51
CA ILE A 169 18.31 4.70 16.50
C ILE A 169 17.22 3.80 15.86
N ILE A 170 17.36 2.48 15.99
CA ILE A 170 16.63 1.47 15.21
C ILE A 170 15.67 0.67 16.08
N LEU A 171 16.09 0.35 17.30
CA LEU A 171 15.20 -0.14 18.35
C LEU A 171 14.27 1.02 18.72
N ASN A 172 12.95 0.77 18.81
CA ASN A 172 12.02 1.78 19.33
C ASN A 172 12.63 2.40 20.59
N ASN A 173 12.61 3.73 20.70
CA ASN A 173 13.44 4.46 21.67
C ASN A 173 13.55 3.76 23.03
N ASP A 174 12.41 3.38 23.64
CA ASP A 174 12.32 2.72 24.95
C ASP A 174 13.06 1.38 25.03
N ASP A 175 12.97 0.54 24.00
CA ASP A 175 13.63 -0.76 23.90
C ASP A 175 15.16 -0.61 23.79
N GLY A 176 15.60 0.40 23.03
CA GLY A 176 17.02 0.73 22.86
C GLY A 176 17.66 1.32 24.13
N PHE A 177 16.89 2.03 24.97
CA PHE A 177 17.33 2.46 26.30
C PHE A 177 17.53 1.26 27.21
N HIS A 178 16.55 0.36 27.29
CA HIS A 178 16.63 -0.82 28.16
C HIS A 178 17.83 -1.72 27.84
N LEU A 179 18.08 -1.99 26.55
CA LEU A 179 19.20 -2.84 26.14
C LEU A 179 20.56 -2.23 26.51
N ASN A 180 20.71 -0.91 26.36
CA ASN A 180 21.92 -0.21 26.76
C ASN A 180 22.12 -0.25 28.27
N ASP A 181 21.04 -0.12 29.06
CA ASP A 181 21.12 -0.15 30.52
C ASP A 181 21.55 -1.54 31.03
N ILE A 182 21.01 -2.62 30.45
CA ILE A 182 21.45 -3.99 30.75
C ILE A 182 22.94 -4.16 30.40
N ALA A 183 23.38 -3.64 29.25
CA ALA A 183 24.77 -3.75 28.82
C ALA A 183 25.74 -2.96 29.73
N GLN A 184 25.34 -1.79 30.22
CA GLN A 184 26.12 -1.01 31.20
C GLN A 184 26.14 -1.68 32.58
N GLN A 185 25.01 -2.26 33.00
CA GLN A 185 24.94 -3.04 34.23
C GLN A 185 25.89 -4.24 34.17
N ALA A 186 25.99 -4.92 33.02
CA ALA A 186 26.91 -6.05 32.86
C ALA A 186 28.38 -5.67 33.06
N ILE A 187 28.80 -4.50 32.57
CA ILE A 187 30.13 -3.96 32.85
C ILE A 187 30.32 -3.65 34.34
N THR A 188 29.27 -3.14 34.99
CA THR A 188 29.28 -2.82 36.42
C THR A 188 29.40 -4.07 37.29
N ASP A 189 28.71 -5.15 36.91
CA ASP A 189 28.77 -6.43 37.61
C ASP A 189 30.19 -7.03 37.56
N ILE A 190 30.85 -6.97 36.40
CA ILE A 190 32.25 -7.40 36.24
C ILE A 190 33.18 -6.59 37.13
N LYS A 191 33.06 -5.25 37.10
CA LYS A 191 33.86 -4.37 37.96
C LYS A 191 33.65 -4.66 39.45
N THR A 192 32.39 -4.91 39.84
CA THR A 192 32.04 -5.24 41.23
C THR A 192 32.68 -6.56 41.65
N PHE A 193 32.65 -7.59 40.79
CA PHE A 193 33.33 -8.85 41.05
C PHE A 193 34.84 -8.66 41.23
N LEU A 194 35.48 -7.91 40.32
CA LEU A 194 36.92 -7.66 40.37
C LEU A 194 37.34 -6.87 41.61
N ASN A 195 36.59 -5.85 41.99
CA ASN A 195 36.83 -5.04 43.18
C ASN A 195 36.57 -5.80 44.49
N GLY A 196 35.77 -6.88 44.44
CA GLY A 196 35.51 -7.75 45.59
C GLY A 196 36.62 -8.77 45.86
N LEU A 197 37.60 -8.90 44.96
CA LEU A 197 38.80 -9.69 45.21
C LEU A 197 39.69 -8.96 46.23
N ASP A 198 40.31 -9.71 47.14
CA ASP A 198 41.28 -9.16 48.11
C ASP A 198 42.37 -8.36 47.35
N PRO A 199 42.72 -7.12 47.78
CA PRO A 199 43.79 -6.34 47.16
C PRO A 199 45.12 -7.08 46.99
N GLY A 200 45.45 -7.97 47.94
CA GLY A 200 46.64 -8.81 47.89
C GLY A 200 46.44 -10.15 47.16
N PHE A 201 45.24 -10.40 46.63
CA PHE A 201 44.87 -11.67 46.00
C PHE A 201 45.89 -12.02 44.92
N TRP A 202 46.16 -11.11 43.99
CA TRP A 202 47.04 -11.32 42.83
C TRP A 202 48.53 -11.41 43.17
N GLU A 203 48.92 -10.93 44.36
CA GLU A 203 50.31 -10.92 44.83
C GLU A 203 50.76 -12.31 45.31
N LYS A 204 49.83 -13.13 45.82
CA LYS A 204 50.13 -14.46 46.35
C LYS A 204 49.54 -15.54 45.44
N TYR A 205 50.41 -16.29 44.76
CA TYR A 205 49.99 -17.45 43.96
C TYR A 205 49.51 -18.62 44.85
N SER A 206 49.97 -18.66 46.11
CA SER A 206 49.56 -19.58 47.16
C SER A 206 48.59 -18.88 48.13
N GLY A 207 47.30 -19.11 47.94
CA GLY A 207 46.23 -18.61 48.81
C GLY A 207 45.06 -19.60 48.86
N PRO A 208 44.09 -19.42 49.78
CA PRO A 208 42.97 -20.34 49.95
C PRO A 208 42.01 -20.38 48.73
N VAL A 209 42.03 -19.35 47.89
CA VAL A 209 41.28 -19.30 46.63
C VAL A 209 42.28 -19.36 45.47
N SER A 210 42.15 -20.35 44.60
CA SER A 210 43.04 -20.50 43.45
C SER A 210 42.74 -19.45 42.38
N LYS A 211 43.74 -19.08 41.59
CA LYS A 211 43.57 -18.19 40.42
C LYS A 211 42.57 -18.76 39.40
N GLU A 212 42.54 -20.08 39.30
CA GLU A 212 41.57 -20.81 38.48
C GLU A 212 40.14 -20.59 39.00
N SER A 213 39.90 -20.67 40.31
CA SER A 213 38.57 -20.40 40.89
C SER A 213 38.08 -18.96 40.66
N ALA A 214 38.95 -17.95 40.78
CA ALA A 214 38.58 -16.57 40.49
C ALA A 214 38.28 -16.36 38.99
N THR A 215 38.99 -17.08 38.12
CA THR A 215 38.78 -17.05 36.67
C THR A 215 37.43 -17.69 36.30
N ILE A 216 37.09 -18.82 36.92
CA ILE A 216 35.78 -19.46 36.77
C ILE A 216 34.67 -18.51 37.25
N GLY A 217 34.82 -17.91 38.42
CA GLY A 217 33.85 -16.93 38.93
C GLY A 217 33.66 -15.73 38.01
N LEU A 218 34.75 -15.21 37.42
CA LEU A 218 34.67 -14.13 36.44
C LEU A 218 33.94 -14.57 35.16
N MET A 219 34.19 -15.77 34.66
CA MET A 219 33.45 -16.33 33.52
C MET A 219 31.96 -16.44 33.83
N GLU A 220 31.60 -16.93 35.02
CA GLU A 220 30.19 -17.02 35.44
C GLU A 220 29.52 -15.65 35.50
N VAL A 221 30.21 -14.62 36.00
CA VAL A 221 29.69 -13.24 36.02
C VAL A 221 29.51 -12.70 34.60
N VAL A 222 30.51 -12.88 33.73
CA VAL A 222 30.42 -12.47 32.31
C VAL A 222 29.25 -13.16 31.62
N ASP A 223 29.11 -14.47 31.79
CA ASP A 223 28.04 -15.27 31.18
C ASP A 223 26.67 -14.88 31.69
N LYS A 224 26.54 -14.67 33.00
CA LYS A 224 25.28 -14.26 33.62
C LYS A 224 24.88 -12.87 33.14
N SER A 225 25.78 -11.90 33.21
CA SER A 225 25.46 -10.51 32.96
C SER A 225 25.27 -10.22 31.47
N PHE A 226 26.18 -10.68 30.61
CA PHE A 226 26.02 -10.51 29.16
C PHE A 226 25.10 -11.55 28.51
N GLY A 227 24.81 -12.67 29.18
CA GLY A 227 23.78 -13.61 28.75
C GLY A 227 22.39 -12.96 28.70
N LEU A 228 22.10 -12.02 29.61
CA LEU A 228 20.86 -11.22 29.56
C LEU A 228 20.82 -10.33 28.31
N VAL A 229 21.93 -9.66 27.99
CA VAL A 229 22.05 -8.83 26.76
C VAL A 229 21.77 -9.68 25.53
N LYS A 230 22.43 -10.84 25.40
CA LYS A 230 22.24 -11.76 24.28
C LYS A 230 20.79 -12.26 24.17
N LYS A 231 20.17 -12.60 25.31
CA LYS A 231 18.78 -13.05 25.35
C LYS A 231 17.82 -11.97 24.87
N GLU A 232 18.01 -10.74 25.31
CA GLU A 232 17.12 -9.64 24.95
C GLU A 232 17.29 -9.24 23.47
N VAL A 233 18.52 -9.19 22.96
CA VAL A 233 18.76 -9.00 21.52
C VAL A 233 18.10 -10.11 20.70
N SER A 234 18.21 -11.37 21.12
CA SER A 234 17.59 -12.51 20.42
C SER A 234 16.06 -12.42 20.43
N LYS A 235 15.46 -11.96 21.53
CA LYS A 235 14.02 -11.69 21.62
C LYS A 235 13.60 -10.60 20.62
N PHE A 236 14.35 -9.50 20.53
CA PHE A 236 14.06 -8.45 19.54
C PHE A 236 14.20 -8.94 18.10
N VAL A 237 15.20 -9.76 17.79
CA VAL A 237 15.33 -10.40 16.47
C VAL A 237 14.07 -11.19 16.13
N ASN A 238 13.59 -12.04 17.05
CA ASN A 238 12.39 -12.85 16.84
C ASN A 238 11.13 -12.01 16.68
N GLU A 239 10.98 -10.93 17.45
CA GLU A 239 9.83 -10.01 17.33
C GLU A 239 9.80 -9.30 15.97
N VAL A 240 10.95 -8.82 15.50
CA VAL A 240 11.06 -8.19 14.17
C VAL A 240 10.82 -9.20 13.07
N GLU A 241 11.35 -10.43 13.18
CA GLU A 241 11.08 -11.50 12.21
C GLU A 241 9.59 -11.90 12.16
N ASN A 242 8.92 -11.95 13.31
CA ASN A 242 7.48 -12.21 13.36
C ASN A 242 6.69 -11.11 12.65
N LYS A 243 7.02 -9.83 12.90
CA LYS A 243 6.40 -8.70 12.19
C LYS A 243 6.68 -8.75 10.69
N LEU A 244 7.91 -9.08 10.29
CA LEU A 244 8.31 -9.24 8.89
C LEU A 244 7.47 -10.33 8.20
N ASN A 245 7.28 -11.48 8.85
CA ASN A 245 6.49 -12.60 8.32
C ASN A 245 5.01 -12.22 8.16
N ILE A 246 4.44 -11.49 9.12
CA ILE A 246 3.06 -10.99 9.02
C ILE A 246 2.92 -10.08 7.80
N VAL A 247 3.80 -9.08 7.67
CA VAL A 247 3.76 -8.13 6.53
C VAL A 247 3.97 -8.86 5.19
N LYS A 248 4.84 -9.88 5.16
CA LYS A 248 5.05 -10.72 3.97
C LYS A 248 3.77 -11.46 3.55
N ILE A 249 3.09 -12.12 4.50
CA ILE A 249 1.82 -12.83 4.22
C ILE A 249 0.78 -11.85 3.69
N GLU A 250 0.68 -10.66 4.28
CA GLU A 250 -0.26 -9.63 3.85
C GLU A 250 0.06 -9.08 2.46
N LEU A 251 1.35 -8.92 2.11
CA LEU A 251 1.79 -8.56 0.77
C LEU A 251 1.36 -9.62 -0.26
N GLU A 252 1.60 -10.90 0.03
CA GLU A 252 1.18 -12.01 -0.84
C GLU A 252 -0.35 -12.08 -1.00
N GLU A 253 -1.10 -11.81 0.06
CA GLU A 253 -2.57 -11.77 0.00
C GLU A 253 -3.07 -10.60 -0.85
N ASN A 254 -2.48 -9.41 -0.67
CA ASN A 254 -2.81 -8.23 -1.45
C ASN A 254 -2.46 -8.40 -2.94
N ASP A 255 -1.33 -9.04 -3.25
CA ASP A 255 -0.95 -9.37 -4.62
C ASP A 255 -1.93 -10.35 -5.27
N LYS A 256 -2.33 -11.42 -4.55
CA LYS A 256 -3.40 -12.33 -5.00
C LYS A 256 -4.72 -11.60 -5.25
N LYS A 257 -5.10 -10.64 -4.40
CA LYS A 257 -6.29 -9.79 -4.60
C LYS A 257 -6.15 -8.91 -5.84
N LEU A 258 -4.96 -8.37 -6.10
CA LEU A 258 -4.68 -7.56 -7.28
C LEU A 258 -4.80 -8.37 -8.57
N VAL A 259 -4.22 -9.59 -8.61
CA VAL A 259 -4.36 -10.52 -9.74
C VAL A 259 -5.83 -10.87 -10.00
N LYS A 260 -6.61 -11.15 -8.95
CA LYS A 260 -8.06 -11.35 -9.08
C LYS A 260 -8.75 -10.11 -9.66
N SER A 261 -8.39 -8.92 -9.21
CA SER A 261 -8.89 -7.65 -9.74
C SER A 261 -8.60 -7.54 -11.26
N GLN A 262 -7.36 -7.84 -11.68
CA GLN A 262 -6.98 -7.81 -13.10
C GLN A 262 -7.78 -8.83 -13.95
N THR A 263 -8.17 -9.98 -13.37
CA THR A 263 -9.04 -10.91 -14.08
C THR A 263 -10.46 -10.36 -14.28
N LEU A 264 -10.96 -9.54 -13.35
CA LEU A 264 -12.24 -8.84 -13.51
C LEU A 264 -12.16 -7.80 -14.63
N LYS A 265 -11.04 -7.06 -14.73
CA LYS A 265 -10.78 -6.17 -15.87
C LYS A 265 -10.90 -6.90 -17.21
N LYS A 266 -10.21 -8.04 -17.36
CA LYS A 266 -10.29 -8.85 -18.59
C LYS A 266 -11.71 -9.32 -18.89
N LYS A 267 -12.53 -9.60 -17.87
CA LYS A 267 -13.95 -9.95 -18.05
C LYS A 267 -14.78 -8.74 -18.50
N LEU A 268 -14.51 -7.54 -17.96
CA LEU A 268 -15.16 -6.30 -18.37
C LEU A 268 -14.81 -5.93 -19.82
N ASP A 269 -13.54 -6.05 -20.21
CA ASP A 269 -13.10 -5.81 -21.60
C ASP A 269 -13.84 -6.74 -22.58
N LYS A 270 -13.98 -8.03 -22.23
CA LYS A 270 -14.77 -8.98 -23.04
C LYS A 270 -16.25 -8.59 -23.14
N ARG A 271 -16.86 -8.11 -22.05
CA ARG A 271 -18.26 -7.67 -22.04
C ARG A 271 -18.48 -6.47 -22.96
N ILE A 272 -17.56 -5.52 -22.99
CA ILE A 272 -17.63 -4.37 -23.91
C ILE A 272 -17.61 -4.84 -25.36
N ASN A 273 -16.71 -5.74 -25.71
CA ASN A 273 -16.62 -6.25 -27.07
C ASN A 273 -17.89 -7.02 -27.52
N SER A 274 -18.70 -7.49 -26.56
CA SER A 274 -20.01 -8.12 -26.83
C SER A 274 -21.20 -7.16 -26.82
N LEU A 275 -21.02 -5.92 -26.36
CA LEU A 275 -22.10 -4.92 -26.30
C LEU A 275 -22.31 -4.28 -27.66
N GLU A 276 -23.45 -4.58 -28.28
CA GLU A 276 -23.95 -3.83 -29.43
C GLU A 276 -24.70 -2.60 -28.93
N SER A 277 -24.22 -1.41 -29.31
CA SER A 277 -24.90 -0.16 -29.02
C SER A 277 -26.02 0.08 -30.05
N PRO A 278 -27.08 0.84 -29.69
CA PRO A 278 -28.06 1.33 -30.66
C PRO A 278 -27.43 2.13 -31.81
N PHE A 279 -26.16 2.54 -31.69
CA PHE A 279 -25.37 3.23 -32.72
C PHE A 279 -24.38 2.32 -33.48
N GLY A 280 -24.38 1.00 -33.24
CA GLY A 280 -23.44 0.04 -33.83
C GLY A 280 -22.43 -0.51 -32.82
N ARG A 281 -21.39 -1.23 -33.28
CA ARG A 281 -20.26 -1.60 -32.40
C ARG A 281 -19.48 -0.34 -32.04
N ILE A 282 -19.15 -0.15 -30.77
CA ILE A 282 -18.35 0.99 -30.32
C ILE A 282 -16.91 0.49 -30.13
N PRO A 283 -15.96 0.76 -31.05
CA PRO A 283 -14.58 0.32 -30.93
C PRO A 283 -13.80 1.29 -30.05
N VAL A 284 -14.02 1.24 -28.74
CA VAL A 284 -13.31 2.08 -27.77
C VAL A 284 -12.87 1.25 -26.58
N ASP A 285 -11.69 1.60 -26.07
CA ASP A 285 -11.17 1.00 -24.85
C ASP A 285 -12.08 1.32 -23.65
N LEU A 286 -12.08 0.44 -22.66
CA LEU A 286 -12.93 0.56 -21.46
C LEU A 286 -12.89 1.94 -20.79
N PRO A 287 -11.73 2.61 -20.57
CA PRO A 287 -11.69 3.96 -20.00
C PRO A 287 -12.32 5.03 -20.90
N GLU A 288 -12.19 4.91 -22.22
CA GLU A 288 -12.79 5.85 -23.17
C GLU A 288 -14.29 5.67 -23.24
N LEU A 289 -14.78 4.43 -23.21
CA LEU A 289 -16.20 4.14 -23.10
C LEU A 289 -16.81 4.78 -21.86
N MET A 290 -16.13 4.75 -20.71
CA MET A 290 -16.64 5.39 -19.48
C MET A 290 -16.81 6.91 -19.65
N LYS A 291 -15.89 7.57 -20.37
CA LYS A 291 -15.98 9.02 -20.66
C LYS A 291 -17.11 9.34 -21.64
N LEU A 292 -17.27 8.50 -22.66
CA LEU A 292 -18.24 8.70 -23.74
C LEU A 292 -19.65 8.22 -23.38
N PHE A 293 -19.81 7.35 -22.37
CA PHE A 293 -21.10 6.76 -22.03
C PHE A 293 -22.20 7.80 -21.70
N PRO A 294 -21.96 8.83 -20.87
CA PRO A 294 -22.95 9.89 -20.68
C PRO A 294 -23.32 10.62 -21.98
N ILE A 295 -22.36 10.82 -22.89
CA ILE A 295 -22.59 11.46 -24.19
C ILE A 295 -23.45 10.58 -25.10
N LEU A 296 -23.25 9.26 -25.08
CA LEU A 296 -24.08 8.30 -25.80
C LEU A 296 -25.54 8.31 -25.32
N LEU A 297 -25.77 8.48 -24.02
CA LEU A 297 -27.13 8.61 -23.46
C LEU A 297 -27.81 9.91 -23.91
N VAL A 298 -27.07 11.02 -24.00
CA VAL A 298 -27.58 12.27 -24.57
C VAL A 298 -27.97 12.08 -26.03
N GLY A 299 -27.11 11.44 -26.83
CA GLY A 299 -27.40 11.11 -28.23
C GLY A 299 -28.65 10.23 -28.38
N LEU A 300 -28.84 9.27 -27.48
CA LEU A 300 -30.03 8.41 -27.44
C LEU A 300 -31.29 9.24 -27.17
N ILE A 301 -31.28 10.12 -26.16
CA ILE A 301 -32.42 10.98 -25.81
C ILE A 301 -32.76 11.92 -26.98
N ILE A 302 -31.76 12.56 -27.60
CA ILE A 302 -31.98 13.42 -28.78
C ILE A 302 -32.63 12.61 -29.91
N THR A 303 -32.12 11.41 -30.20
CA THR A 303 -32.66 10.57 -31.27
C THR A 303 -34.11 10.15 -31.00
N ILE A 304 -34.43 9.81 -29.75
CA ILE A 304 -35.79 9.54 -29.30
C ILE A 304 -36.67 10.78 -29.49
N ALA A 305 -36.24 11.96 -29.03
CA ALA A 305 -36.99 13.20 -29.13
C ALA A 305 -37.26 13.63 -30.57
N VAL A 306 -36.25 13.54 -31.45
CA VAL A 306 -36.41 13.85 -32.89
C VAL A 306 -37.35 12.86 -33.57
N THR A 307 -37.25 11.57 -33.25
CA THR A 307 -38.13 10.54 -33.83
C THR A 307 -39.57 10.71 -33.34
N PHE A 308 -39.75 11.06 -32.05
CA PHE A 308 -41.04 11.39 -31.46
C PHE A 308 -41.67 12.59 -32.16
N TYR A 309 -40.91 13.68 -32.36
CA TYR A 309 -41.39 14.87 -33.05
C TYR A 309 -41.81 14.58 -34.50
N LYS A 310 -40.98 13.85 -35.26
CA LYS A 310 -41.32 13.43 -36.63
C LYS A 310 -42.62 12.63 -36.65
N GLY A 311 -42.77 11.69 -35.71
CA GLY A 311 -44.01 10.91 -35.56
C GLY A 311 -45.23 11.78 -35.23
N MET A 312 -45.09 12.76 -34.35
CA MET A 312 -46.17 13.70 -34.02
C MET A 312 -46.57 14.59 -35.20
N LYS A 313 -45.59 15.11 -35.96
CA LYS A 313 -45.84 15.94 -37.14
C LYS A 313 -46.55 15.14 -38.22
N LEU A 314 -46.10 13.92 -38.49
CA LEU A 314 -46.77 12.98 -39.41
C LEU A 314 -48.21 12.69 -38.96
N GLN A 315 -48.42 12.47 -37.65
CA GLN A 315 -49.77 12.24 -37.13
C GLN A 315 -50.69 13.46 -37.28
N SER A 316 -50.16 14.67 -37.07
CA SER A 316 -50.92 15.90 -37.28
C SER A 316 -51.32 16.08 -38.75
N ILE A 317 -50.40 15.87 -39.68
CA ILE A 317 -50.67 15.95 -41.13
C ILE A 317 -51.69 14.88 -41.54
N PHE A 318 -51.51 13.65 -41.06
CA PHE A 318 -52.43 12.54 -41.33
C PHE A 318 -53.85 12.85 -40.83
N ASN A 319 -54.01 13.34 -39.59
CA ASN A 319 -55.32 13.70 -39.04
C ASN A 319 -56.01 14.84 -39.82
N VAL A 320 -55.24 15.81 -40.33
CA VAL A 320 -55.78 16.90 -41.16
C VAL A 320 -56.25 16.36 -42.51
N GLN A 321 -55.50 15.47 -43.15
CA GLN A 321 -55.88 14.84 -44.42
C GLN A 321 -57.10 13.93 -44.27
N LEU A 322 -57.19 13.19 -43.15
CA LEU A 322 -58.30 12.31 -42.84
C LEU A 322 -59.61 13.10 -42.61
N LYS A 323 -59.53 14.20 -41.84
CA LYS A 323 -60.65 15.14 -41.66
C LYS A 323 -61.10 15.82 -42.96
N LYS A 324 -60.19 16.05 -43.91
CA LYS A 324 -60.50 16.70 -45.20
C LYS A 324 -61.26 15.78 -46.17
N ASN A 325 -61.14 14.46 -46.00
CA ASN A 325 -61.66 13.49 -46.97
C ASN A 325 -63.03 12.88 -46.61
N ASN A 326 -63.68 13.26 -45.48
CA ASN A 326 -65.06 12.86 -45.10
C ASN A 326 -65.43 11.39 -45.40
N THR A 327 -64.51 10.45 -45.20
CA THR A 327 -64.76 9.01 -45.43
C THR A 327 -65.23 8.32 -44.16
N THR A 328 -66.51 8.44 -43.83
CA THR A 328 -67.12 7.83 -42.63
C THR A 328 -67.13 6.30 -42.63
N ASP A 329 -66.89 5.63 -43.77
CA ASP A 329 -67.04 4.18 -43.92
C ASP A 329 -65.70 3.39 -43.90
N ASN A 330 -64.56 4.07 -44.05
CA ASN A 330 -63.22 3.45 -44.07
C ASN A 330 -62.37 3.74 -42.81
N ASP A 331 -62.89 4.53 -41.88
CA ASP A 331 -62.18 4.95 -40.68
C ASP A 331 -61.88 3.77 -39.75
N ASP A 332 -62.78 2.80 -39.62
CA ASP A 332 -62.58 1.66 -38.72
C ASP A 332 -61.45 0.70 -39.16
N ASN A 333 -61.27 0.50 -40.47
CA ASN A 333 -60.17 -0.33 -41.01
C ASN A 333 -58.81 0.40 -40.95
N ILE A 334 -58.81 1.72 -41.09
CA ILE A 334 -57.61 2.54 -40.95
C ILE A 334 -57.21 2.65 -39.46
N ILE A 335 -58.17 2.79 -38.55
CA ILE A 335 -57.94 2.80 -37.09
C ILE A 335 -57.48 1.43 -36.58
N LYS A 336 -58.06 0.33 -37.07
CA LYS A 336 -57.61 -1.04 -36.77
C LYS A 336 -56.20 -1.33 -37.31
N SER A 337 -55.90 -0.95 -38.56
CA SER A 337 -54.54 -1.14 -39.10
C SER A 337 -53.51 -0.24 -38.40
N LEU A 338 -53.92 0.94 -37.93
CA LEU A 338 -53.13 1.74 -37.01
C LEU A 338 -52.84 0.93 -35.74
N ALA A 339 -53.80 0.25 -35.13
CA ALA A 339 -53.63 -0.55 -33.91
C ALA A 339 -52.60 -1.70 -34.03
N ASP A 340 -52.50 -2.34 -35.20
CA ASP A 340 -51.57 -3.45 -35.47
C ASP A 340 -50.09 -3.03 -35.58
N CYS A 341 -49.81 -1.73 -35.48
CA CYS A 341 -48.47 -1.17 -35.58
C CYS A 341 -47.76 -0.97 -34.22
N TRP A 342 -48.36 -1.39 -33.11
CA TRP A 342 -47.94 -0.97 -31.78
C TRP A 342 -47.43 -2.14 -30.92
N TYR A 343 -46.45 -1.85 -30.05
CA TYR A 343 -46.13 -2.66 -28.87
C TYR A 343 -46.86 -2.13 -27.61
N LEU A 344 -47.80 -1.22 -27.81
CA LEU A 344 -48.47 -0.40 -26.79
C LEU A 344 -49.89 -0.13 -27.35
N PRO A 345 -50.98 -0.73 -26.86
CA PRO A 345 -52.29 -0.71 -27.54
C PRO A 345 -52.93 0.68 -27.76
N THR A 346 -53.90 0.79 -28.65
CA THR A 346 -54.55 2.04 -29.14
C THR A 346 -55.37 2.85 -28.15
N TYR A 347 -55.44 2.48 -26.86
CA TYR A 347 -56.33 3.15 -25.93
C TYR A 347 -55.75 4.45 -25.36
N THR A 348 -56.57 5.49 -25.33
CA THR A 348 -56.34 6.80 -24.70
C THR A 348 -56.34 6.72 -23.18
N THR A 349 -55.54 5.84 -22.59
CA THR A 349 -55.33 5.79 -21.14
C THR A 349 -54.04 6.50 -20.77
N ILE A 350 -54.07 7.21 -19.63
CA ILE A 350 -52.97 7.96 -18.98
C ILE A 350 -51.66 7.13 -18.85
N PHE A 351 -51.73 5.82 -19.07
CA PHE A 351 -50.67 4.82 -19.00
C PHE A 351 -49.51 5.03 -20.00
N TYR A 352 -49.75 5.53 -21.21
CA TYR A 352 -48.70 5.71 -22.24
C TYR A 352 -47.71 6.85 -21.99
N PRO A 353 -48.16 8.09 -21.72
CA PRO A 353 -47.23 9.15 -21.35
C PRO A 353 -46.52 8.82 -20.04
N PHE A 354 -47.15 8.03 -19.16
CA PHE A 354 -46.54 7.55 -17.93
C PHE A 354 -45.40 6.54 -18.18
N ILE A 355 -45.59 5.51 -19.01
CA ILE A 355 -44.53 4.56 -19.39
C ILE A 355 -43.38 5.28 -20.10
N LEU A 356 -43.69 6.15 -21.07
CA LEU A 356 -42.67 6.95 -21.77
C LEU A 356 -41.90 7.83 -20.78
N GLY A 357 -42.61 8.48 -19.86
CA GLY A 357 -42.03 9.30 -18.80
C GLY A 357 -41.10 8.50 -17.88
N ILE A 358 -41.50 7.28 -17.48
CA ILE A 358 -40.67 6.38 -16.67
C ILE A 358 -39.41 5.96 -17.44
N CYS A 359 -39.54 5.50 -18.69
CA CYS A 359 -38.38 5.06 -19.46
C CYS A 359 -37.37 6.20 -19.65
N VAL A 360 -37.86 7.41 -19.94
CA VAL A 360 -36.99 8.58 -20.08
C VAL A 360 -36.38 8.98 -18.73
N ALA A 361 -37.15 8.94 -17.64
CA ALA A 361 -36.66 9.21 -16.29
C ALA A 361 -35.54 8.23 -15.87
N ILE A 362 -35.68 6.94 -16.21
CA ILE A 362 -34.63 5.93 -15.96
C ILE A 362 -33.35 6.28 -16.72
N ILE A 363 -33.44 6.59 -18.02
CA ILE A 363 -32.26 6.97 -18.83
C ILE A 363 -31.59 8.23 -18.26
N ILE A 364 -32.37 9.20 -17.78
CA ILE A 364 -31.85 10.41 -17.12
C ILE A 364 -31.17 10.09 -15.79
N GLY A 365 -31.77 9.21 -14.97
CA GLY A 365 -31.15 8.76 -13.72
C GLY A 365 -29.79 8.10 -13.98
N ILE A 366 -29.72 7.24 -14.99
CA ILE A 366 -28.47 6.60 -15.44
C ILE A 366 -27.46 7.65 -15.92
N TYR A 367 -27.90 8.66 -16.68
CA TYR A 367 -27.06 9.75 -17.14
C TYR A 367 -26.46 10.55 -15.98
N ILE A 368 -27.28 10.95 -15.01
CA ILE A 368 -26.83 11.71 -13.83
C ILE A 368 -25.82 10.87 -13.04
N ARG A 369 -26.15 9.60 -12.75
CA ARG A 369 -25.27 8.69 -12.01
C ARG A 369 -23.93 8.48 -12.73
N SER A 370 -23.97 8.21 -14.03
CA SER A 370 -22.76 8.00 -14.83
C SER A 370 -21.90 9.26 -14.91
N SER A 371 -22.51 10.43 -15.08
CA SER A 371 -21.81 11.72 -15.08
C SER A 371 -21.16 12.01 -13.73
N LEU A 372 -21.88 11.74 -12.63
CA LEU A 372 -21.35 11.89 -11.28
C LEU A 372 -20.13 11.01 -11.06
N LEU A 373 -20.20 9.71 -11.40
CA LEU A 373 -19.05 8.80 -11.26
C LEU A 373 -17.80 9.32 -11.98
N VAL A 374 -17.97 9.84 -13.20
CA VAL A 374 -16.85 10.41 -13.98
C VAL A 374 -16.28 11.67 -13.33
N ILE A 375 -17.13 12.54 -12.79
CA ILE A 375 -16.72 13.81 -12.18
C ILE A 375 -16.07 13.59 -10.81
N THR A 376 -16.62 12.70 -9.98
CA THR A 376 -16.17 12.49 -8.60
C THR A 376 -14.91 11.64 -8.52
N GLU A 377 -14.69 10.74 -9.49
CA GLU A 377 -13.55 9.81 -9.48
C GLU A 377 -12.67 9.94 -10.75
N PRO A 378 -12.14 11.13 -11.07
CA PRO A 378 -11.41 11.37 -12.32
C PRO A 378 -10.09 10.57 -12.40
N ALA A 379 -9.49 10.28 -11.24
CA ALA A 379 -8.27 9.48 -11.11
C ALA A 379 -8.43 8.03 -11.62
N PHE A 380 -9.65 7.53 -11.78
CA PHE A 380 -9.89 6.18 -12.27
C PHE A 380 -9.92 6.08 -13.80
N ILE A 381 -9.96 7.22 -14.49
CA ILE A 381 -10.28 7.30 -15.92
C ILE A 381 -9.17 8.01 -16.72
N ILE A 382 -8.38 8.86 -16.06
CA ILE A 382 -7.23 9.53 -16.68
C ILE A 382 -5.96 9.01 -15.99
N PRO A 383 -5.02 8.37 -16.73
CA PRO A 383 -3.77 7.93 -16.14
C PRO A 383 -2.97 9.14 -15.63
N PHE A 384 -2.30 8.97 -14.49
CA PHE A 384 -1.49 9.98 -13.81
C PHE A 384 -0.27 10.42 -14.64
N SER A 385 -0.49 11.16 -15.72
CA SER A 385 0.56 11.79 -16.50
C SER A 385 0.22 13.27 -16.69
N SER A 386 0.94 14.14 -15.97
CA SER A 386 0.93 15.61 -16.02
C SER A 386 -0.36 16.34 -15.58
N ASP A 387 -0.25 17.17 -14.53
CA ASP A 387 -1.36 17.88 -13.88
C ASP A 387 -2.09 18.88 -14.79
N GLU A 388 -1.42 19.46 -15.80
CA GLU A 388 -2.02 20.50 -16.66
C GLU A 388 -2.94 19.93 -17.75
N VAL A 389 -2.56 18.83 -18.40
CA VAL A 389 -3.39 18.16 -19.42
C VAL A 389 -4.67 17.57 -18.79
N ASN A 390 -4.59 17.21 -17.51
CA ASN A 390 -5.69 16.64 -16.74
C ASN A 390 -6.77 17.66 -16.38
N ILE A 391 -6.40 18.91 -16.08
CA ILE A 391 -7.36 19.98 -15.76
C ILE A 391 -8.18 20.35 -17.00
N LEU A 392 -7.51 20.50 -18.15
CA LEU A 392 -8.17 20.85 -19.42
C LEU A 392 -9.14 19.73 -19.85
N GLY A 393 -8.70 18.47 -19.82
CA GLY A 393 -9.55 17.32 -20.14
C GLY A 393 -10.77 17.22 -19.22
N ARG A 394 -10.58 17.38 -17.90
CA ARG A 394 -11.68 17.38 -16.92
C ARG A 394 -12.71 18.47 -17.21
N ASN A 395 -12.26 19.68 -17.52
CA ASN A 395 -13.14 20.81 -17.82
C ASN A 395 -13.93 20.58 -19.12
N ILE A 396 -13.32 20.00 -20.16
CA ILE A 396 -14.00 19.66 -21.41
C ILE A 396 -15.13 18.64 -21.17
N PHE A 397 -14.88 17.59 -20.38
CA PHE A 397 -15.92 16.60 -20.06
C PHE A 397 -17.03 17.21 -19.20
N LEU A 398 -16.68 18.03 -18.21
CA LEU A 398 -17.67 18.73 -17.37
C LEU A 398 -18.58 19.63 -18.21
N ILE A 399 -18.00 20.45 -19.09
CA ILE A 399 -18.76 21.30 -20.03
C ILE A 399 -19.65 20.43 -20.92
N SER A 400 -19.12 19.33 -21.45
CA SER A 400 -19.87 18.39 -22.29
C SER A 400 -21.07 17.78 -21.54
N TYR A 401 -20.92 17.44 -20.27
CA TYR A 401 -22.01 16.90 -19.45
C TYR A 401 -23.02 17.97 -19.01
N ILE A 402 -22.59 19.22 -18.80
CA ILE A 402 -23.52 20.33 -18.56
C ILE A 402 -24.35 20.61 -19.82
N CYS A 403 -23.69 20.74 -20.98
CA CYS A 403 -24.36 20.89 -22.27
C CYS A 403 -25.28 19.71 -22.58
N GLY A 404 -24.86 18.49 -22.24
CA GLY A 404 -25.68 17.28 -22.35
C GLY A 404 -26.95 17.36 -21.51
N ALA A 405 -26.84 17.79 -20.24
CA ALA A 405 -27.99 17.98 -19.36
C ALA A 405 -28.97 19.04 -19.91
N ILE A 406 -28.45 20.19 -20.35
CA ILE A 406 -29.26 21.24 -20.99
C ILE A 406 -30.01 20.68 -22.21
N THR A 407 -29.32 19.87 -23.02
CA THR A 407 -29.90 19.26 -24.23
C THR A 407 -31.00 18.24 -23.90
N ILE A 408 -30.81 17.45 -22.83
CA ILE A 408 -31.83 16.53 -22.31
C ILE A 408 -33.05 17.32 -21.84
N PHE A 409 -32.87 18.36 -21.03
CA PHE A 409 -33.96 19.19 -20.53
C PHE A 409 -34.71 19.92 -21.66
N GLY A 410 -33.99 20.45 -22.66
CA GLY A 410 -34.59 21.04 -23.84
C GLY A 410 -35.42 20.04 -24.65
N SER A 411 -34.88 18.83 -24.84
CA SER A 411 -35.58 17.73 -25.53
C SER A 411 -36.86 17.30 -24.79
N LEU A 412 -36.80 17.20 -23.47
CA LEU A 412 -37.95 16.91 -22.61
C LEU A 412 -39.01 18.01 -22.66
N TYR A 413 -38.59 19.27 -22.50
CA TYR A 413 -39.49 20.42 -22.57
C TYR A 413 -40.23 20.44 -23.90
N PHE A 414 -39.52 20.13 -24.99
CA PHE A 414 -40.10 20.04 -26.33
C PHE A 414 -41.11 18.89 -26.45
N ILE A 415 -40.81 17.71 -25.91
CA ILE A 415 -41.76 16.57 -25.86
C ILE A 415 -43.03 16.97 -25.07
N VAL A 416 -42.87 17.52 -23.87
CA VAL A 416 -43.97 17.89 -22.97
C VAL A 416 -44.84 18.99 -23.57
N LYS A 417 -44.24 20.04 -24.15
CA LYS A 417 -44.96 21.14 -24.78
C LYS A 417 -45.87 20.63 -25.90
N ASN A 418 -45.34 19.76 -26.76
CA ASN A 418 -46.11 19.21 -27.89
C ASN A 418 -47.21 18.23 -27.43
N CYS A 419 -47.02 17.53 -26.31
CA CYS A 419 -48.06 16.68 -25.71
C CYS A 419 -49.22 17.48 -25.08
N LYS A 420 -48.99 18.70 -24.57
CA LYS A 420 -50.03 19.55 -23.97
C LYS A 420 -50.87 20.34 -24.97
N THR A 421 -50.40 20.52 -26.20
CA THR A 421 -51.10 21.26 -27.27
C THR A 421 -52.14 20.43 -28.03
N LYS A 422 -52.48 19.24 -27.52
CA LYS A 422 -53.61 18.41 -27.96
C LYS A 422 -54.51 18.17 -26.77
#